data_AF-A0A7G2RQB2-F1
#
_entry.id   AF-A0A7G2RQB2-F1
#
_cell.length_a   1.000
_cell.length_b   1.000
_cell.length_c   1.000
_cell.angle_alpha   90.00
_cell.angle_beta   90.00
_cell.angle_gamma   90.00
#
_symmetry.space_group_name_H-M   'P 1'
#
loop_
_entity.id
_entity.type
_entity.pdbx_description
1 polymer ?
#
loop_
_entity_poly.entity_id
_entity_poly.type
_entity_poly.pdbx_seq_one_letter_code
_entity_poly.pdbx_strand_id
1 'polypeptide(L)'
;MDKSKYYYDYKRNVNDSALETAKERNIPSYYIGSVYGYEARKVVEDWSLSYNIGTAVTYLLRCGKKAEQGMSSKEKHIDDIKKAINHLKFEIETLENEKSNQ
;
A
#
# COMPACT_ATOMS: atom_id res chain seq x y z
N MET A 1 7.05 27.08 -4.82
CA MET A 1 6.42 26.49 -6.02
C MET A 1 4.93 26.48 -5.77
N ASP A 2 4.21 27.32 -6.51
CA ASP A 2 2.75 27.41 -6.38
C ASP A 2 2.12 26.22 -7.12
N LYS A 3 1.32 25.41 -6.42
CA LYS A 3 0.73 24.20 -6.99
C LYS A 3 -0.49 24.62 -7.83
N SER A 4 -0.61 24.07 -9.04
CA SER A 4 -1.79 24.25 -9.91
C SER A 4 -3.10 24.06 -9.12
N LYS A 5 -4.14 24.83 -9.45
CA LYS A 5 -5.48 24.70 -8.83
C LYS A 5 -6.09 23.30 -8.94
N TYR A 6 -5.55 22.47 -9.83
CA TYR A 6 -5.93 21.08 -10.05
C TYR A 6 -5.01 20.06 -9.36
N TYR A 7 -4.02 20.50 -8.57
CA TYR A 7 -3.06 19.59 -7.93
C TYR A 7 -3.75 18.57 -7.01
N TYR A 8 -4.90 18.94 -6.42
CA TYR A 8 -5.73 18.04 -5.61
C TYR A 8 -6.98 17.55 -6.34
N ASP A 9 -7.19 17.91 -7.61
CA ASP A 9 -8.37 17.48 -8.38
C ASP A 9 -8.09 16.15 -9.08
N TYR A 10 -8.09 15.08 -8.29
CA TYR A 10 -7.83 13.72 -8.75
C TYR A 10 -9.00 13.06 -9.46
N LYS A 11 -10.21 13.64 -9.37
CA LYS A 11 -11.43 13.04 -9.92
C LYS A 11 -11.48 13.02 -11.44
N ARG A 12 -10.57 13.75 -12.09
CA ARG A 12 -10.55 13.95 -13.54
C ARG A 12 -10.07 12.72 -14.33
N ASN A 13 -9.35 11.80 -13.69
CA ASN A 13 -8.78 10.59 -14.31
C ASN A 13 -9.29 9.28 -13.67
N VAL A 14 -10.36 9.33 -12.87
CA VAL A 14 -10.88 8.14 -12.19
C VAL A 14 -11.69 7.34 -13.20
N ASN A 15 -11.25 6.11 -13.48
CA ASN A 15 -12.05 5.15 -14.21
C ASN A 15 -12.97 4.42 -13.20
N ASP A 16 -14.29 4.66 -13.29
CA ASP A 16 -15.31 4.06 -12.42
C ASP A 16 -15.29 2.52 -12.43
N SER A 17 -14.81 1.90 -13.52
CA SER A 17 -14.82 0.44 -13.66
C SER A 17 -13.92 -0.28 -12.64
N ALA A 18 -12.81 0.34 -12.23
CA ALA A 18 -11.88 -0.27 -11.28
C ALA A 18 -12.48 -0.36 -9.86
N LEU A 19 -13.31 0.62 -9.49
CA LEU A 19 -13.98 0.66 -8.20
C LEU A 19 -15.11 -0.38 -8.12
N GLU A 20 -15.88 -0.55 -9.20
CA GLU A 20 -16.95 -1.55 -9.27
C GLU A 20 -16.41 -2.99 -9.20
N THR A 21 -15.35 -3.30 -9.93
CA THR A 21 -14.68 -4.62 -9.86
C THR A 21 -14.13 -4.96 -8.48
N ALA A 22 -13.72 -3.96 -7.69
CA ALA A 22 -13.23 -4.17 -6.33
C ALA A 22 -14.37 -4.42 -5.33
N LYS A 23 -15.54 -3.80 -5.53
CA LYS A 23 -16.75 -4.05 -4.73
C LYS A 23 -17.23 -5.49 -4.89
N GLU A 24 -17.23 -6.03 -6.11
CA GLU A 24 -17.63 -7.43 -6.38
C GLU A 24 -16.77 -8.45 -5.61
N ARG A 25 -15.47 -8.15 -5.42
CA ARG A 25 -14.52 -9.01 -4.70
C ARG A 25 -14.46 -8.74 -3.19
N ASN A 26 -15.34 -7.87 -2.65
CA ASN A 26 -15.34 -7.46 -1.24
C ASN A 26 -13.97 -6.93 -0.76
N ILE A 27 -13.24 -6.22 -1.63
CA ILE A 27 -11.94 -5.68 -1.27
C ILE A 27 -12.14 -4.46 -0.37
N PRO A 28 -11.54 -4.42 0.83
CA PRO A 28 -11.67 -3.27 1.70
C PRO A 28 -11.13 -1.99 1.04
N SER A 29 -11.87 -0.89 1.18
CA SER A 29 -11.55 0.40 0.54
C SER A 29 -10.18 0.95 0.94
N TYR A 30 -9.67 0.60 2.12
CA TYR A 30 -8.33 0.99 2.57
C TYR A 30 -7.17 0.33 1.81
N TYR A 31 -7.45 -0.61 0.89
CA TYR A 31 -6.48 -1.15 -0.08
C TYR A 31 -6.62 -0.57 -1.49
N ILE A 32 -7.52 0.39 -1.70
CA ILE A 32 -7.80 0.99 -3.00
C ILE A 32 -7.34 2.46 -2.97
N GLY A 33 -6.55 2.87 -3.96
CA GLY A 33 -6.11 4.25 -4.11
C GLY A 33 -7.29 5.18 -4.45
N SER A 34 -7.44 6.29 -3.73
CA SER A 34 -8.54 7.24 -3.95
C SER A 34 -8.40 8.07 -5.23
N VAL A 35 -7.18 8.20 -5.77
CA VAL A 35 -6.85 9.03 -6.94
C VAL A 35 -7.05 8.25 -8.24
N TYR A 36 -6.45 7.08 -8.35
CA TYR A 36 -6.42 6.30 -9.59
C TYR A 36 -7.11 4.93 -9.47
N GLY A 37 -7.64 4.57 -8.30
CA GLY A 37 -8.36 3.31 -8.11
C GLY A 37 -7.49 2.05 -8.06
N TYR A 38 -6.14 2.17 -8.06
CA TYR A 38 -5.27 1.00 -7.98
C TYR A 38 -5.46 0.24 -6.67
N GLU A 39 -5.67 -1.07 -6.79
CA GLU A 39 -5.69 -2.03 -5.69
C GLU A 39 -4.25 -2.39 -5.29
N ALA A 40 -3.95 -2.40 -3.99
CA ALA A 40 -2.61 -2.72 -3.49
C ALA A 40 -2.05 -4.05 -4.05
N ARG A 41 -2.89 -5.10 -4.14
CA ARG A 41 -2.49 -6.39 -4.72
C ARG A 41 -2.05 -6.27 -6.18
N LYS A 42 -2.76 -5.48 -7.00
CA LYS A 42 -2.39 -5.25 -8.40
C LYS A 42 -1.03 -4.55 -8.51
N VAL A 43 -0.74 -3.60 -7.62
CA VAL A 43 0.60 -2.98 -7.56
C VAL A 43 1.68 -4.01 -7.20
N VAL A 44 1.40 -4.95 -6.30
CA VAL A 44 2.34 -6.02 -5.96
C VAL A 44 2.59 -6.96 -7.15
N GLU A 45 1.51 -7.34 -7.85
CA GLU A 45 1.56 -8.23 -9.03
C GLU A 45 2.26 -7.57 -10.23
N ASP A 46 1.89 -6.33 -10.56
CA ASP A 46 2.41 -5.59 -11.73
C ASP A 46 3.93 -5.36 -11.66
N TRP A 47 4.48 -5.24 -10.44
CA TRP A 47 5.92 -5.07 -10.22
C TRP A 47 6.65 -6.36 -9.83
N SER A 48 5.95 -7.50 -9.77
CA SER A 48 6.53 -8.80 -9.38
C SER A 48 7.34 -8.70 -8.07
N LEU A 49 6.79 -8.00 -7.08
CA LEU A 49 7.50 -7.75 -5.82
C LEU A 49 7.66 -9.06 -5.04
N SER A 50 8.80 -9.21 -4.36
CA SER A 50 9.02 -10.32 -3.43
C SER A 50 7.99 -10.28 -2.30
N TYR A 51 7.84 -11.41 -1.58
CA TYR A 51 6.88 -11.50 -0.48
C TYR A 51 7.03 -10.38 0.55
N ASN A 52 8.25 -10.10 1.01
CA ASN A 52 8.47 -9.06 2.01
C ASN A 52 8.28 -7.66 1.44
N ILE A 53 8.78 -7.38 0.23
CA ILE A 53 8.61 -6.08 -0.40
C ILE A 53 7.13 -5.80 -0.69
N GLY A 54 6.40 -6.77 -1.24
CA GLY A 54 4.96 -6.64 -1.51
C GLY A 54 4.14 -6.42 -0.23
N THR A 55 4.50 -7.12 0.84
CA THR A 55 3.85 -6.94 2.15
C THR A 55 4.15 -5.56 2.73
N ALA A 56 5.40 -5.09 2.67
CA ALA A 56 5.78 -3.76 3.10
C ALA A 56 5.03 -2.66 2.33
N VAL A 57 4.96 -2.77 1.00
CA VAL A 57 4.18 -1.85 0.14
C VAL A 57 2.71 -1.84 0.53
N THR A 58 2.13 -3.01 0.80
CA THR A 58 0.72 -3.11 1.24
C THR A 58 0.47 -2.38 2.56
N TYR A 59 1.39 -2.48 3.53
CA TYR A 59 1.32 -1.72 4.78
C TYR A 59 1.44 -0.20 4.53
N LEU A 60 2.32 0.22 3.62
CA LEU A 60 2.49 1.64 3.27
C LEU A 60 1.25 2.21 2.57
N LEU A 61 0.66 1.48 1.62
CA LEU A 61 -0.53 1.91 0.88
C LEU A 61 -1.77 2.04 1.79
N ARG A 62 -1.87 1.21 2.83
CA ARG A 62 -2.99 1.21 3.79
C ARG A 62 -2.78 2.12 5.02
N CYS A 63 -1.59 2.68 5.22
CA CYS A 63 -1.19 3.25 6.51
C CYS A 63 -2.19 4.29 7.04
N GLY A 64 -2.71 4.05 8.26
CA GLY A 64 -3.67 4.95 8.91
C GLY A 64 -5.05 5.01 8.27
N LYS A 65 -5.33 4.21 7.22
CA LYS A 65 -6.66 4.13 6.58
C LYS A 65 -7.55 3.04 7.18
N LYS A 66 -6.95 1.98 7.73
CA LYS A 66 -7.66 0.89 8.40
C LYS A 66 -7.92 1.25 9.86
N ALA A 67 -9.16 1.48 10.26
CA ALA A 67 -9.50 1.65 11.67
C ALA A 67 -9.24 0.37 12.49
N GLU A 68 -8.81 0.53 13.73
CA GLU A 68 -8.57 -0.57 14.67
C GLU A 68 -9.11 -0.18 16.05
N GLN A 69 -9.88 -1.08 16.67
CA GLN A 69 -10.49 -0.79 17.97
C GLN A 69 -9.41 -0.59 19.03
N GLY A 70 -9.57 0.47 19.84
CA GLY A 70 -8.60 0.82 20.88
C GLY A 70 -7.32 1.49 20.37
N MET A 71 -7.25 1.87 19.09
CA MET A 71 -6.09 2.55 18.51
C MET A 71 -6.52 3.79 17.72
N SER A 72 -5.86 4.93 17.96
CA SER A 72 -6.08 6.14 17.16
C SER A 72 -5.53 5.95 15.74
N SER A 73 -6.03 6.74 14.77
CA SER A 73 -5.53 6.70 13.39
C SER A 73 -4.03 7.00 13.30
N LYS A 74 -3.49 7.84 14.19
CA LYS A 74 -2.05 8.16 14.24
C LYS A 74 -1.24 6.98 14.75
N GLU A 75 -1.69 6.31 15.81
CA GLU A 75 -1.02 5.10 16.31
C GLU A 75 -1.06 3.98 15.27
N LYS A 76 -2.20 3.80 14.61
CA LYS A 76 -2.35 2.83 13.51
C LYS A 76 -1.39 3.10 12.37
N HIS A 77 -1.23 4.37 11.99
CA HIS A 77 -0.31 4.79 10.96
C HIS A 77 1.14 4.46 11.34
N ILE A 78 1.55 4.74 12.58
CA ILE A 78 2.88 4.39 13.10
C ILE A 78 3.08 2.87 13.13
N ASP A 79 2.07 2.11 13.55
CA ASP A 79 2.10 0.64 13.58
C ASP A 79 2.26 0.04 12.18
N ASP A 80 1.53 0.54 11.17
CA ASP A 80 1.69 0.06 9.79
C ASP A 80 3.10 0.36 9.25
N ILE A 81 3.68 1.53 9.56
CA ILE A 81 5.08 1.85 9.19
C ILE A 81 6.05 0.88 9.85
N LYS A 82 5.88 0.59 11.15
CA LYS A 82 6.75 -0.37 11.87
C LYS A 82 6.68 -1.77 11.24
N LYS A 83 5.49 -2.22 10.84
CA LYS A 83 5.30 -3.49 10.15
C LYS A 83 5.98 -3.50 8.78
N ALA A 84 5.87 -2.42 8.01
CA ALA A 84 6.60 -2.28 6.75
C ALA A 84 8.12 -2.37 6.97
N ILE A 85 8.67 -1.64 7.96
CA ILE A 85 10.10 -1.69 8.30
C ILE A 85 10.55 -3.11 8.65
N ASN A 86 9.76 -3.87 9.42
CA ASN A 86 10.11 -5.25 9.77
C ASN A 86 10.24 -6.14 8.53
N HIS A 87 9.30 -6.05 7.59
CA HIS A 87 9.41 -6.80 6.33
C HIS A 87 10.62 -6.38 5.50
N LEU A 88 10.94 -5.08 5.46
CA LEU A 88 12.16 -4.61 4.78
C LEU A 88 13.44 -5.18 5.42
N LYS A 89 13.48 -5.32 6.75
CA LYS A 89 14.59 -5.98 7.44
C LYS A 89 14.71 -7.46 7.07
N PHE A 90 13.60 -8.19 7.01
CA PHE A 90 13.59 -9.60 6.60
C PHE A 90 14.05 -9.78 5.14
N GLU A 91 13.68 -8.86 4.25
CA GLU A 91 14.18 -8.87 2.89
C GLU A 91 15.71 -8.70 2.83
N ILE A 92 16.24 -7.71 3.56
CA ILE A 92 17.68 -7.47 3.63
C ILE A 92 18.40 -8.72 4.16
N GLU A 93 17.92 -9.30 5.25
CA GLU A 93 18.48 -10.52 5.84
C GLU A 93 18.48 -11.70 4.84
N THR A 94 17.40 -11.86 4.07
CA THR A 94 17.29 -12.90 3.03
C THR A 94 18.38 -12.70 1.96
N LEU A 95 18.52 -11.48 1.44
CA LEU A 95 19.51 -11.14 0.41
C LEU A 95 20.96 -11.24 0.92
N GLU A 96 21.21 -10.92 2.18
CA GLU A 96 22.53 -11.06 2.81
C GLU A 96 22.90 -12.53 2.98
N ASN A 97 21.96 -13.36 3.42
CA ASN A 97 22.17 -14.80 3.56
C ASN A 97 22.38 -15.49 2.19
N GLU A 98 21.68 -15.05 1.15
CA GLU A 98 21.90 -15.53 -0.22
C GLU A 98 23.32 -15.22 -0.72
N LYS A 99 23.84 -14.03 -0.43
CA LYS A 99 25.23 -13.65 -0.76
C LYS A 99 26.26 -14.47 0.01
N SER A 100 26.01 -14.80 1.28
CA SER A 100 26.93 -15.63 2.07
C SER A 100 27.00 -17.09 1.60
N ASN A 101 25.99 -17.54 0.84
CA ASN A 101 25.92 -18.89 0.28
C ASN A 101 26.39 -18.98 -1.18
N GLN A 102 26.91 -17.88 -1.75
CA GLN A 102 27.52 -17.81 -3.08
C GLN A 102 29.04 -17.71 -2.96
#